data_AF-A0A7C1PSQ4-F1
#
_entry.id   AF-A0A7C1PSQ4-F1
#
_cell.length_a   1.000
_cell.length_b   1.000
_cell.length_c   1.000
_cell.angle_alpha   90.00
_cell.angle_beta   90.00
_cell.angle_gamma   90.00
#
_symmetry.space_group_name_H-M   'P 1'
#
loop_
_entity.id
_entity.type
_entity.pdbx_description
1 polymer ?
#
loop_
_entity_poly.entity_id
_entity_poly.type
_entity_poly.pdbx_seq_one_letter_code
_entity_poly.pdbx_strand_id
1 'polypeptide(L)'
;MIKPYITTGIGSLPFHDPEAAAEFVLTHCDIPFWPQLPAISFRELMIPQYSEGFPGIMIDDEKRVIVADPDQSSLNRFYESTSSGEQFPL
;
A
#
# COMPACT_ATOMS: atom_id res chain seq x y z
N MET A 1 18.91 -16.85 12.89
CA MET A 1 19.77 -17.00 11.70
C MET A 1 18.90 -17.52 10.57
N ILE A 2 18.83 -16.79 9.46
CA ILE A 2 18.09 -17.21 8.25
C ILE A 2 18.79 -18.44 7.65
N LYS A 3 18.03 -19.52 7.40
CA LYS A 3 18.55 -20.74 6.77
C LYS A 3 18.68 -20.55 5.25
N PRO A 4 19.61 -21.24 4.56
CA PRO A 4 19.62 -21.26 3.10
C PRO A 4 18.31 -21.78 2.51
N TYR A 5 17.94 -21.28 1.33
CA TYR A 5 16.78 -21.72 0.54
C TYR A 5 15.40 -21.51 1.18
N ILE A 6 15.27 -20.52 2.07
CA ILE A 6 13.98 -20.14 2.62
C ILE A 6 13.09 -19.45 1.58
N THR A 7 11.79 -19.71 1.67
CA THR A 7 10.77 -19.29 0.71
C THR A 7 9.98 -18.08 1.22
N THR A 8 9.56 -17.23 0.29
CA THR A 8 8.64 -16.11 0.53
C THR A 8 7.91 -15.74 -0.76
N GLY A 9 6.92 -14.86 -0.66
CA GLY A 9 6.20 -14.31 -1.82
C GLY A 9 6.60 -12.87 -2.12
N ILE A 10 6.29 -12.42 -3.34
CA ILE A 10 6.47 -11.02 -3.75
C ILE A 10 5.40 -10.10 -3.15
N GLY A 11 4.17 -10.61 -2.94
CA GLY A 11 3.10 -9.86 -2.26
C GLY A 11 1.69 -10.24 -2.68
N SER A 12 1.38 -10.20 -3.98
CA SER A 12 0.00 -10.39 -4.45
C SER A 12 -0.44 -11.85 -4.47
N LEU A 13 -1.69 -12.09 -4.05
CA LEU A 13 -2.31 -13.41 -4.06
C LEU A 13 -3.72 -13.37 -4.69
N PRO A 14 -4.16 -14.43 -5.39
CA PRO A 14 -5.45 -14.48 -6.09
C PRO A 14 -6.62 -14.90 -5.17
N PHE A 15 -6.57 -14.53 -3.88
CA PHE A 15 -7.60 -14.89 -2.90
C PHE A 15 -8.68 -13.82 -2.83
N HIS A 16 -9.91 -14.24 -2.54
CA HIS A 16 -11.05 -13.35 -2.26
C HIS A 16 -11.38 -13.27 -0.77
N ASP A 17 -10.77 -14.13 0.04
CA ASP A 17 -10.91 -14.19 1.49
C ASP A 17 -9.56 -13.85 2.14
N PRO A 18 -9.47 -12.73 2.88
CA PRO A 18 -8.24 -12.33 3.57
C PRO A 18 -7.76 -13.33 4.62
N GLU A 19 -8.66 -14.01 5.33
CA GLU A 19 -8.29 -14.97 6.37
C GLU A 19 -7.60 -16.19 5.75
N ALA A 20 -8.20 -16.73 4.68
CA ALA A 20 -7.61 -17.83 3.91
C ALA A 20 -6.25 -17.46 3.29
N ALA A 21 -6.09 -16.21 2.83
CA ALA A 21 -4.81 -15.74 2.30
C ALA A 21 -3.74 -15.64 3.39
N ALA A 22 -4.08 -15.11 4.56
CA ALA A 22 -3.17 -15.02 5.69
C ALA A 22 -2.77 -16.42 6.20
N GLU A 23 -3.73 -17.34 6.33
CA GLU A 23 -3.47 -18.73 6.69
C GLU A 23 -2.54 -19.41 5.69
N PHE A 24 -2.76 -19.20 4.39
CA PHE A 24 -1.89 -19.73 3.34
C PHE A 24 -0.44 -19.27 3.50
N VAL A 25 -0.23 -17.96 3.68
CA VAL A 25 1.11 -17.38 3.84
C VAL A 25 1.81 -17.90 5.10
N LEU A 26 1.10 -17.91 6.24
CA LEU A 26 1.66 -18.38 7.51
C LEU A 26 1.98 -19.88 7.51
N THR A 27 1.25 -20.67 6.71
CA THR A 27 1.43 -22.13 6.63
C THR A 27 2.52 -22.55 5.65
N HIS A 28 2.68 -21.83 4.53
CA HIS A 28 3.47 -22.30 3.38
C HIS A 28 4.75 -21.50 3.09
N CYS A 29 4.97 -20.36 3.73
CA CYS A 29 6.18 -19.56 3.52
C CYS A 29 7.08 -19.56 4.74
N ASP A 30 8.38 -19.79 4.53
CA ASP A 30 9.37 -19.70 5.61
C ASP A 30 9.50 -18.26 6.16
N ILE A 31 9.37 -17.26 5.27
CA ILE A 31 9.21 -15.85 5.65
C ILE A 31 7.81 -15.40 5.22
N PRO A 32 6.88 -15.22 6.18
CA PRO A 32 5.58 -14.64 5.91
C PRO A 32 5.69 -13.22 5.34
N PHE A 33 4.78 -12.88 4.43
CA PHE A 33 4.63 -11.54 3.86
C PHE A 33 3.20 -11.04 4.06
N TRP A 34 2.97 -9.74 3.90
CA TRP A 34 1.61 -9.18 3.88
C TRP A 34 0.94 -9.56 2.55
N PRO A 35 -0.13 -10.37 2.54
CA PRO A 35 -0.81 -10.71 1.30
C PRO A 35 -1.59 -9.50 0.77
N GLN A 36 -1.26 -9.05 -0.44
CA GLN A 36 -2.06 -8.04 -1.16
C GLN A 36 -3.13 -8.75 -1.99
N LEU A 37 -4.37 -8.29 -1.92
CA LEU A 37 -5.54 -9.02 -2.44
C LEU A 37 -6.25 -8.28 -3.58
N PRO A 38 -5.60 -8.10 -4.74
CA PRO A 38 -6.15 -7.31 -5.86
C PRO A 38 -7.45 -7.89 -6.45
N ALA A 39 -7.76 -9.16 -6.16
CA ALA A 39 -9.03 -9.79 -6.54
C ALA A 39 -10.22 -9.28 -5.70
N ILE A 40 -9.98 -8.79 -4.48
CA ILE A 40 -11.01 -8.21 -3.61
C ILE A 40 -11.29 -6.76 -3.98
N SER A 41 -10.23 -5.96 -4.15
CA SER A 41 -10.37 -4.52 -4.35
C SER A 41 -9.23 -3.93 -5.16
N PHE A 42 -9.54 -2.93 -5.97
CA PHE A 42 -8.53 -2.07 -6.60
C PHE A 42 -7.64 -1.38 -5.57
N ARG A 43 -8.16 -1.11 -4.37
CA ARG A 43 -7.42 -0.47 -3.28
C ARG A 43 -6.26 -1.33 -2.76
N GLU A 44 -6.26 -2.62 -3.07
CA GLU A 44 -5.18 -3.56 -2.72
C GLU A 44 -4.01 -3.53 -3.72
N LEU A 45 -4.14 -2.80 -4.84
CA LEU A 45 -3.02 -2.57 -5.72
C LEU A 45 -2.02 -1.59 -5.08
N MET A 46 -0.76 -1.74 -5.44
CA MET A 46 0.34 -0.94 -4.91
C MET A 46 0.07 0.57 -5.01
N ILE A 47 -0.32 1.09 -6.18
CA ILE A 47 -0.44 2.55 -6.35
C ILE A 47 -1.57 3.12 -5.46
N PRO A 48 -2.82 2.62 -5.48
CA PRO A 48 -3.87 3.11 -4.58
C PRO A 48 -3.51 2.97 -3.10
N GLN A 49 -3.00 1.80 -2.68
CA GLN A 49 -2.69 1.51 -1.29
C GLN A 49 -1.66 2.48 -0.71
N TYR A 50 -0.59 2.78 -1.44
CA TYR A 50 0.46 3.70 -1.00
C TYR A 50 0.17 5.18 -1.30
N SER A 51 -0.93 5.48 -2.01
CA SER A 51 -1.35 6.84 -2.30
C SER A 51 -2.35 7.40 -1.29
N GLU A 52 -2.90 6.57 -0.40
CA GLU A 52 -3.87 7.00 0.60
C GLU A 52 -3.28 8.07 1.53
N GLY A 53 -3.99 9.19 1.67
CA GLY A 53 -3.55 10.32 2.50
C GLY A 53 -2.44 11.19 1.89
N PHE A 54 -1.92 10.85 0.70
CA PHE A 54 -0.89 11.67 0.06
C PHE A 54 -1.49 13.00 -0.47
N PRO A 55 -0.87 14.16 -0.19
CA PRO A 55 -1.39 15.45 -0.62
C PRO A 55 -1.59 15.53 -2.13
N GLY A 56 -2.78 15.97 -2.53
CA GLY A 56 -3.11 16.17 -3.94
C GLY A 56 -3.39 14.88 -4.72
N ILE A 57 -3.45 13.72 -4.05
CA ILE A 57 -3.88 12.46 -4.67
C ILE A 57 -5.28 12.07 -4.18
N MET A 58 -6.12 11.67 -5.11
CA MET A 58 -7.47 11.16 -4.85
C MET A 58 -7.63 9.78 -5.48
N ILE A 59 -8.29 8.87 -4.76
CA ILE A 59 -8.77 7.59 -5.30
C ILE A 59 -10.25 7.74 -5.60
N ASP A 60 -10.65 7.63 -6.87
CA ASP A 60 -12.04 7.79 -7.27
C ASP A 60 -12.84 6.46 -7.22
N ASP A 61 -14.15 6.57 -7.45
CA ASP A 61 -15.05 5.42 -7.49
C ASP A 61 -14.88 4.57 -8.76
N GLU A 62 -14.24 5.12 -9.80
CA GLU A 62 -13.92 4.42 -11.05
C GLU A 62 -12.60 3.63 -10.97
N LYS A 63 -12.05 3.44 -9.75
CA LYS A 63 -10.82 2.69 -9.50
C LYS A 63 -9.62 3.34 -10.21
N ARG A 64 -9.47 4.65 -10.03
CA ARG A 64 -8.33 5.42 -10.55
C ARG A 64 -7.63 6.19 -9.44
N VAL A 65 -6.35 6.46 -9.69
CA VAL A 65 -5.54 7.38 -8.89
C VAL A 65 -5.41 8.66 -9.68
N ILE A 66 -5.90 9.76 -9.11
CA ILE A 66 -6.00 11.06 -9.75
C ILE A 66 -5.14 12.06 -9.00
N VAL A 67 -4.40 12.88 -9.76
CA VAL A 67 -3.76 14.09 -9.22
C VAL A 67 -4.78 15.22 -9.23
N ALA A 68 -5.26 15.60 -8.05
CA ALA A 68 -6.31 16.60 -7.83
C ALA A 68 -5.78 17.98 -7.42
N ASP A 69 -4.46 18.19 -7.47
CA ASP A 69 -3.78 19.42 -7.05
C ASP A 69 -2.87 19.97 -8.17
N PRO A 70 -3.44 20.59 -9.22
CA PRO A 70 -2.69 20.98 -10.42
C PRO A 70 -1.66 22.08 -10.17
N ASP A 71 -1.86 22.92 -9.14
CA ASP A 71 -0.91 23.96 -8.74
C ASP A 71 0.13 23.49 -7.71
N GLN A 72 0.05 22.22 -7.30
CA GLN A 72 0.93 21.58 -6.31
C GLN A 72 0.96 22.29 -4.95
N SER A 73 -0.04 23.13 -4.65
CA SER A 73 -0.06 23.91 -3.41
C SER A 73 -0.11 23.01 -2.17
N SER A 74 -0.80 21.87 -2.24
CA SER A 74 -0.86 20.91 -1.14
C SER A 74 0.46 20.18 -0.97
N LEU A 75 1.13 19.84 -2.06
CA LEU A 75 2.43 19.19 -2.07
C LEU A 75 3.54 20.12 -1.53
N ASN A 76 3.51 21.41 -1.89
CA ASN A 76 4.44 22.41 -1.39
C ASN A 76 4.30 22.58 0.14
N ARG A 77 3.06 22.77 0.64
CA ARG A 77 2.81 22.86 2.09
C ARG A 77 3.29 21.62 2.83
N PHE A 78 3.08 20.45 2.26
CA PHE A 78 3.56 19.20 2.81
C PHE A 78 5.09 19.17 2.93
N TYR A 79 5.82 19.47 1.87
CA TYR A 79 7.29 19.49 1.92
C TYR A 79 7.86 20.58 2.84
N GLU A 80 7.22 21.75 2.91
CA GLU A 80 7.60 22.82 3.83
C GLU A 80 7.46 22.37 5.28
N SER A 81 6.31 21.79 5.66
CA SER A 81 6.06 21.29 7.02
C SER A 81 7.00 20.16 7.44
N THR A 82 7.27 19.20 6.55
CA THR A 82 8.22 18.12 6.82
C THR A 82 9.66 18.61 6.95
N SER A 83 10.05 19.63 6.18
CA SER A 83 11.40 20.22 6.22
C SER A 83 11.63 21.12 7.44
N SER A 84 10.57 21.73 7.97
CA SER A 84 10.64 22.59 9.17
C SER A 84 10.70 21.78 10.48
N GLY A 85 10.55 20.45 10.42
CA GLY A 85 10.50 19.59 11.60
C GLY A 85 9.16 19.64 12.33
N GLU A 86 8.13 20.23 11.72
CA GLU A 86 6.77 20.12 12.22
C GLU A 86 6.28 18.66 12.12
N GLN A 87 5.56 18.23 13.15
CA GLN A 87 5.13 16.84 13.26
C GLN A 87 3.96 16.58 12.31
N PHE A 88 4.03 15.45 11.60
CA PHE A 88 3.00 15.00 10.66
C PHE A 88 1.61 14.96 11.35
N PRO A 89 0.56 15.55 10.75
CA PRO A 89 -0.80 15.24 11.15
C PRO A 89 -1.13 13.85 10.57
N LEU A 90 -1.08 12.82 11.41
CA LEU A 90 -1.72 11.52 11.14
C LEU A 90 -3.20 11.60 11.51
#